data_AF-A0A959DW97-F1
#
_entry.id   AF-A0A959DW97-F1
#
_cell.length_a   1.000
_cell.length_b   1.000
_cell.length_c   1.000
_cell.angle_alpha   90.00
_cell.angle_beta   90.00
_cell.angle_gamma   90.00
#
_symmetry.space_group_name_H-M   'P 1'
#
loop_
_entity.id
_entity.type
_entity.pdbx_description
1 polymer ?
#
loop_
_entity_poly.entity_id
_entity_poly.type
_entity_poly.pdbx_seq_one_letter_code
_entity_poly.pdbx_strand_id
1 'polypeptide(L)' 'RAVGTATGANPVSIIVPCHRVVGSDGKLHGYSGGIKRKIWLLAFEKGDSLFLPDV' A
#
# COMPACT_ATOMS: atom_id res chain seq x y z
N ARG A 1 -6.30 -15.31 -1.86
CA ARG A 1 -6.24 -14.98 -3.32
C ARG A 1 -7.32 -13.97 -3.73
N ALA A 2 -8.62 -14.22 -3.49
CA ALA A 2 -9.70 -13.28 -3.87
C ALA A 2 -9.55 -11.85 -3.29
N VAL A 3 -9.15 -11.75 -2.01
CA VAL A 3 -8.98 -10.45 -1.34
C VAL A 3 -7.88 -9.59 -1.98
N GLY A 4 -6.77 -10.19 -2.44
CA GLY A 4 -5.67 -9.46 -3.07
C GLY A 4 -6.06 -8.84 -4.41
N THR A 5 -6.84 -9.55 -5.22
CA THR A 5 -7.38 -9.04 -6.48
C THR A 5 -8.42 -7.93 -6.25
N ALA A 6 -9.31 -8.11 -5.27
CA ALA A 6 -10.29 -7.07 -4.89
C ALA A 6 -9.61 -5.80 -4.36
N THR A 7 -8.55 -5.96 -3.56
CA THR A 7 -7.71 -4.87 -3.02
C THR A 7 -7.02 -4.07 -4.14
N GLY A 8 -6.55 -4.76 -5.18
CA GLY A 8 -5.92 -4.13 -6.36
C GLY A 8 -6.91 -3.39 -7.27
N ALA A 9 -8.20 -3.78 -7.26
CA ALA A 9 -9.27 -3.12 -8.01
C ALA A 9 -9.91 -1.93 -7.28
N ASN A 10 -9.41 -1.57 -6.08
CA ASN A 10 -9.99 -0.50 -5.28
C ASN A 10 -9.74 0.89 -5.94
N PRO A 11 -10.81 1.61 -6.36
CA PRO A 11 -10.70 2.92 -6.98
C PRO A 11 -10.43 4.04 -5.95
N VAL A 12 -10.60 3.78 -4.66
CA VAL A 12 -10.39 4.74 -3.57
C VAL A 12 -9.30 4.22 -2.62
N SER A 13 -8.07 4.21 -3.11
CA SER A 13 -6.94 3.47 -2.55
C SER A 13 -6.37 4.00 -1.22
N ILE A 14 -6.71 5.23 -0.83
CA ILE A 14 -6.28 5.85 0.43
C ILE A 14 -7.34 5.67 1.52
N ILE A 15 -8.60 6.01 1.23
CA ILE A 15 -9.71 5.96 2.21
C ILE A 15 -10.04 4.51 2.57
N VAL A 16 -10.10 3.64 1.56
CA VAL A 16 -10.13 2.18 1.79
C VAL A 16 -8.67 1.74 1.82
N PRO A 17 -8.11 1.35 2.99
CA PRO A 17 -6.67 1.26 3.21
C PRO A 17 -6.07 -0.02 2.61
N CYS A 18 -6.17 -0.17 1.29
CA CYS A 18 -5.70 -1.33 0.56
C CYS A 18 -4.17 -1.46 0.57
N HIS A 19 -3.44 -0.37 0.88
CA HIS A 19 -2.00 -0.39 1.15
C HIS A 19 -1.64 -1.14 2.44
N ARG A 20 -2.56 -1.35 3.38
CA ARG A 20 -2.32 -2.13 4.61
C ARG A 20 -2.37 -3.65 4.42
N VAL A 21 -2.79 -4.13 3.25
CA VAL A 21 -2.87 -5.56 2.95
C VAL A 21 -1.48 -6.09 2.54
N VAL A 22 -0.95 -7.04 3.30
CA VAL A 22 0.38 -7.66 3.09
C VAL A 22 0.22 -9.16 2.86
N GLY A 23 1.10 -9.76 2.05
CA GLY A 23 1.11 -11.21 1.85
C GLY A 23 1.52 -11.94 3.14
N SER A 24 1.06 -13.17 3.31
CA SER A 24 1.44 -14.04 4.45
C SER A 24 2.92 -14.41 4.47
N ASP A 25 3.61 -14.24 3.33
CA ASP A 25 5.06 -14.34 3.17
C ASP A 25 5.81 -13.06 3.59
N GLY A 26 5.09 -12.06 4.10
CA GLY A 26 5.64 -10.76 4.50
C GLY A 26 5.96 -9.82 3.33
N LYS A 27 5.66 -10.22 2.09
CA LYS A 27 5.98 -9.39 0.92
C LYS A 27 4.86 -8.42 0.59
N LEU A 28 5.27 -7.23 0.14
CA LEU A 28 4.37 -6.23 -0.42
C LEU A 28 4.04 -6.61 -1.86
N HIS A 29 2.77 -6.88 -2.10
CA HIS A 29 2.23 -7.19 -3.41
C HIS A 29 1.48 -5.98 -3.99
N GLY A 30 1.16 -6.09 -5.29
CA GLY A 30 0.59 -5.04 -6.14
C GLY A 30 -0.36 -4.06 -5.45
N TYR A 31 -0.24 -2.80 -5.84
CA TYR A 31 -1.03 -1.67 -5.37
C TYR A 31 -1.45 -0.86 -6.58
N SER A 32 -2.72 -0.46 -6.68
CA SER A 32 -3.24 0.33 -7.81
C SER A 32 -2.48 1.65 -7.97
N GLY A 33 -2.09 2.27 -6.85
CA GLY A 33 -1.22 3.45 -6.83
C GLY A 33 0.28 3.15 -6.92
N GLY A 34 0.71 1.95 -7.32
CA GLY A 34 2.13 1.60 -7.46
C GLY A 34 2.86 1.29 -6.15
N ILE A 35 3.79 0.34 -6.19
CA ILE A 35 4.40 -0.23 -4.98
C ILE A 35 5.16 0.80 -4.12
N LYS A 36 5.77 1.82 -4.75
CA LYS A 36 6.47 2.91 -4.06
C LYS A 36 5.53 3.70 -3.12
N ARG A 37 4.31 4.02 -3.59
CA ARG A 37 3.32 4.73 -2.77
C ARG A 37 2.79 3.88 -1.62
N LYS A 38 2.64 2.57 -1.82
CA LYS A 38 2.27 1.63 -0.75
C LYS A 38 3.31 1.61 0.36
N ILE A 39 4.60 1.55 0.00
CA ILE A 39 5.71 1.62 0.97
C ILE A 39 5.68 2.95 1.71
N TRP A 40 5.52 4.06 0.97
CA TRP A 40 5.45 5.39 1.56
C TRP A 40 4.29 5.55 2.55
N LEU A 41 3.07 5.14 2.17
CA LEU A 41 1.90 5.22 3.05
C LEU A 41 2.09 4.41 4.32
N LEU A 42 2.70 3.21 4.23
CA LEU A 42 3.00 2.39 5.39
C LEU A 42 4.05 3.03 6.31
N ALA A 43 5.06 3.71 5.76
CA ALA A 43 6.06 4.46 6.53
C ALA A 43 5.43 5.70 7.19
N PHE A 44 4.65 6.45 6.42
CA PHE A 44 3.93 7.63 6.90
C PHE A 44 2.98 7.29 8.06
N GLU A 45 2.20 6.20 7.94
CA GLU A 45 1.31 5.74 9.02
C GLU A 45 2.06 5.24 10.26
N LYS A 46 3.31 4.77 10.10
CA LYS A 46 4.20 4.44 11.23
C LYS A 46 4.78 5.67 11.92
N GLY A 47 4.60 6.87 11.37
CA GLY A 47 5.20 8.10 11.88
C GLY A 47 6.62 8.35 11.36
N ASP A 48 7.10 7.56 10.38
CA ASP A 48 8.36 7.83 9.69
C ASP A 48 8.15 8.95 8.67
N SER A 49 8.19 10.19 9.14
CA SER A 49 8.02 11.41 8.33
C SER A 49 9.18 11.71 7.38
N LEU A 50 10.21 10.85 7.33
CA LEU A 50 11.44 11.07 6.57
C LEU A 50 11.42 10.50 5.14
N PHE A 51 10.39 9.75 4.76
CA PHE A 51 10.27 9.24 3.40
C PHE A 51 9.44 10.24 2.59
N LEU A 52 10.02 10.89 1.58
CA LEU A 52 9.31 11.63 0.55
C LEU A 52 9.63 10.91 -0.76
N PRO A 53 8.63 10.35 -1.48
CA PRO A 53 8.92 9.46 -2.60
C PRO A 53 9.34 10.20 -3.88
N ASP A 54 9.39 11.55 -3.86
CA ASP A 54 9.71 12.39 -5.03
C ASP A 54 10.25 13.80 -4.62
N VAL A 55 11.20 13.91 -3.67
CA VAL A 55 12.18 15.03 -3.60
C VAL A 55 13.57 14.51 -3.91
#